data_AF-A0A372LCK6-F1
#
_entry.id   AF-A0A372LCK6-F1
#
_cell.length_a   1.000
_cell.length_b   1.000
_cell.length_c   1.000
_cell.angle_alpha   90.00
_cell.angle_beta   90.00
_cell.angle_gamma   90.00
#
_symmetry.space_group_name_H-M   'P 1'
#
loop_
_entity.id
_entity.type
_entity.pdbx_description
1 polymer ?
#
loop_
_entity_poly.entity_id
_entity_poly.type
_entity_poly.pdbx_seq_one_letter_code
_entity_poly.pdbx_strand_id
1 'polypeptide(L)'
;MEITRQLKAYYKIFSQHGAGEAKVELDPKEVALLVHIAYYDLNSGTVEDWFNKDIKELLKLSYYDLKYEDIDKINPLSIEDACEYLKESGALDPSNIIYLYLKNLSDLHRRRFKYRYILSKQPFPSAEQIGPRSLIEYGNCNEELLFNWLHWRKWIYDIDNRSAQETGYLFEPILASCIGGESVSHRNSPVKRLTIDGDPTEKGRQIDCYIEEGTNKSAYELKLRVTIAASGQGRFGEEMSFPKEANAAGIKPVLIVFDSTPSELLRKLKKQYEDNNGEVYLGQGAWNLLIKKAGPEMGQFIKKYLKPPLEAIATTEIKIPQNISLRATEEEIKIINDQGDEYFIKRSKKPEVVE
;
A
#
# COMPACT_ATOMS: atom_id res chain seq x y z
N MET A 1 -14.05 6.34 -32.07
CA MET A 1 -15.29 6.95 -31.53
C MET A 1 -14.89 8.17 -30.71
N GLU A 2 -15.58 9.30 -30.81
CA GLU A 2 -15.16 10.52 -30.08
C GLU A 2 -15.46 10.37 -28.58
N ILE A 3 -14.42 10.34 -27.72
CA ILE A 3 -14.62 10.16 -26.27
C ILE A 3 -15.27 11.40 -25.67
N THR A 4 -16.43 11.21 -25.04
CA THR A 4 -17.11 12.28 -24.30
C THR A 4 -16.28 12.77 -23.12
N ARG A 5 -16.46 14.02 -22.72
CA ARG A 5 -15.78 14.59 -21.54
C ARG A 5 -16.03 13.76 -20.26
N GLN A 6 -17.22 13.15 -20.16
CA GLN A 6 -17.60 12.28 -19.05
C GLN A 6 -16.80 10.97 -19.04
N LEU A 7 -16.65 10.32 -20.20
CA LEU A 7 -15.90 9.07 -20.31
C LEU A 7 -14.41 9.28 -20.02
N LYS A 8 -13.83 10.42 -20.44
CA LYS A 8 -12.47 10.83 -20.03
C LYS A 8 -12.35 11.03 -18.52
N ALA A 9 -13.39 11.55 -17.86
CA ALA A 9 -13.37 11.72 -16.41
C ALA A 9 -13.41 10.38 -15.67
N TYR A 10 -14.20 9.41 -16.15
CA TYR A 10 -14.23 8.05 -15.61
C TYR A 10 -12.89 7.34 -15.79
N TYR A 11 -12.29 7.39 -16.99
CA TYR A 11 -10.97 6.81 -17.24
C TYR A 11 -9.93 7.30 -16.22
N LYS A 12 -9.95 8.59 -15.86
CA LYS A 12 -9.01 9.19 -14.90
C LYS A 12 -9.10 8.61 -13.50
N ILE A 13 -10.25 8.07 -13.09
CA ILE A 13 -10.40 7.39 -11.79
C ILE A 13 -9.48 6.16 -11.72
N PHE A 14 -9.32 5.45 -12.83
CA PHE A 14 -8.53 4.23 -12.93
C PHE A 14 -7.09 4.48 -13.39
N SER A 15 -6.84 5.52 -14.18
CA SER A 15 -5.49 5.81 -14.68
C SER A 15 -4.68 6.77 -13.80
N GLN A 16 -5.31 7.67 -13.03
CA GLN A 16 -4.58 8.78 -12.41
C GLN A 16 -4.67 8.78 -10.88
N HIS A 17 -3.58 9.18 -10.24
CA HIS A 17 -3.52 9.49 -8.81
C HIS A 17 -2.59 10.68 -8.55
N GLY A 18 -2.93 11.50 -7.56
CA GLY A 18 -2.12 12.67 -7.18
C GLY A 18 -2.30 13.87 -8.10
N ALA A 19 -1.52 14.91 -7.84
CA ALA A 19 -1.53 16.17 -8.58
C ALA A 19 -0.10 16.75 -8.71
N GLY A 20 0.10 17.63 -9.68
CA GLY A 20 1.39 18.29 -9.92
C GLY A 20 2.51 17.27 -10.19
N GLU A 21 3.70 17.52 -9.63
CA GLU A 21 4.88 16.65 -9.78
C GLU A 21 4.73 15.26 -9.14
N ALA A 22 3.74 15.09 -8.25
CA ALA A 22 3.44 13.81 -7.61
C ALA A 22 2.39 12.99 -8.37
N LYS A 23 1.90 13.49 -9.52
CA LYS A 23 0.90 12.79 -10.34
C LYS A 23 1.49 11.52 -10.93
N VAL A 24 0.75 10.43 -10.78
CA VAL A 24 1.02 9.14 -11.42
C VAL A 24 -0.09 8.90 -12.44
N GLU A 25 0.30 8.50 -13.64
CA GLU A 25 -0.62 8.21 -14.74
C GLU A 25 -0.21 6.89 -15.40
N LEU A 26 -1.17 5.96 -15.45
CA LEU A 26 -1.01 4.68 -16.14
C LEU A 26 -1.19 4.85 -17.65
N ASP A 27 -0.47 4.06 -18.41
CA ASP A 27 -0.69 3.89 -19.84
C ASP A 27 -2.08 3.25 -20.09
N PRO A 28 -2.81 3.62 -21.16
CA PRO A 28 -4.07 2.95 -21.50
C PRO A 28 -4.00 1.42 -21.53
N LYS A 29 -2.85 0.84 -21.93
CA LYS A 29 -2.67 -0.62 -21.93
C LYS A 29 -2.64 -1.23 -20.52
N GLU A 30 -2.12 -0.48 -19.54
CA GLU A 30 -2.16 -0.88 -18.13
C GLU A 30 -3.58 -0.84 -17.60
N VAL A 31 -4.35 0.21 -17.92
CA VAL A 31 -5.77 0.28 -17.55
C VAL A 31 -6.55 -0.88 -18.14
N ALA A 32 -6.35 -1.18 -19.43
CA ALA A 32 -6.95 -2.33 -20.08
C ALA A 32 -6.58 -3.63 -19.35
N LEU A 33 -5.30 -3.87 -19.06
CA LEU A 33 -4.84 -5.04 -18.31
C LEU A 33 -5.58 -5.18 -16.96
N LEU A 34 -5.69 -4.10 -16.19
CA LEU A 34 -6.37 -4.15 -14.89
C LEU A 34 -7.87 -4.43 -15.02
N VAL A 35 -8.54 -3.94 -16.07
CA VAL A 35 -9.93 -4.28 -16.37
C VAL A 35 -10.09 -5.79 -16.60
N HIS A 36 -9.20 -6.38 -17.38
CA HIS A 36 -9.25 -7.81 -17.69
C HIS A 36 -8.98 -8.65 -16.45
N ILE A 37 -8.00 -8.27 -15.62
CA ILE A 37 -7.72 -8.94 -14.34
C ILE A 37 -8.94 -8.86 -13.42
N ALA A 38 -9.53 -7.68 -13.24
CA ALA A 38 -10.70 -7.50 -12.38
C ALA A 38 -11.89 -8.34 -12.86
N TYR A 39 -12.17 -8.34 -14.16
CA TYR A 39 -13.25 -9.16 -14.72
C TYR A 39 -12.97 -10.66 -14.56
N TYR A 40 -11.75 -11.10 -14.90
CA TYR A 40 -11.33 -12.49 -14.77
C TYR A 40 -11.47 -12.99 -13.33
N ASP A 41 -11.08 -12.16 -12.36
CA ASP A 41 -11.22 -12.47 -10.95
C ASP A 41 -12.68 -12.65 -10.52
N LEU A 42 -13.52 -11.68 -10.83
CA LEU A 42 -14.93 -11.67 -10.41
C LEU A 42 -15.76 -12.77 -11.10
N ASN A 43 -15.35 -13.20 -12.29
CA ASN A 43 -16.05 -14.21 -13.08
C ASN A 43 -15.36 -15.58 -13.04
N SER A 44 -14.70 -15.91 -11.92
CA SER A 44 -14.12 -17.24 -11.66
C SER A 44 -13.16 -17.74 -12.74
N GLY A 45 -12.39 -16.83 -13.34
CA GLY A 45 -11.42 -17.13 -14.38
C GLY A 45 -12.01 -17.28 -15.79
N THR A 46 -13.23 -16.78 -16.01
CA THR A 46 -13.84 -16.76 -17.34
C THR A 46 -13.13 -15.74 -18.24
N VAL A 47 -12.82 -16.15 -19.47
CA VAL A 47 -12.23 -15.31 -20.51
C VAL A 47 -13.29 -15.06 -21.57
N GLU A 48 -13.58 -13.79 -21.84
CA GLU A 48 -14.60 -13.39 -22.80
C GLU A 48 -14.04 -13.13 -24.21
N ASP A 49 -14.92 -13.06 -25.19
CA ASP A 49 -14.56 -12.77 -26.58
C ASP A 49 -13.98 -11.36 -26.75
N TRP A 50 -14.45 -10.40 -25.95
CA TRP A 50 -13.99 -9.01 -25.98
C TRP A 50 -12.59 -8.83 -25.38
N PHE A 51 -12.01 -9.85 -24.72
CA PHE A 51 -10.68 -9.71 -24.13
C PHE A 51 -9.61 -9.50 -25.21
N ASN A 52 -8.71 -8.56 -24.96
CA ASN A 52 -7.53 -8.31 -25.77
C ASN A 52 -6.63 -9.55 -25.83
N LYS A 53 -6.19 -9.91 -27.05
CA LYS A 53 -5.40 -11.12 -27.30
C LYS A 53 -4.04 -11.13 -26.58
N ASP A 54 -3.37 -9.98 -26.52
CA ASP A 54 -2.05 -9.87 -25.87
C ASP A 54 -2.19 -10.03 -24.35
N ILE A 55 -3.30 -9.54 -23.79
CA ILE A 55 -3.58 -9.61 -22.35
C ILE A 55 -3.99 -11.01 -21.90
N LYS A 56 -4.71 -11.79 -22.74
CA LYS A 56 -5.19 -13.14 -22.39
C LYS A 56 -4.09 -14.05 -21.85
N GLU A 57 -2.91 -14.01 -22.45
CA GLU A 57 -1.77 -14.84 -22.02
C GLU A 57 -1.23 -14.41 -20.65
N LEU A 58 -1.27 -13.11 -20.34
CA LEU A 58 -0.80 -12.56 -19.07
C LEU A 58 -1.70 -12.93 -17.89
N LEU A 59 -2.99 -13.21 -18.13
CA LEU A 59 -3.93 -13.63 -17.08
C LEU A 59 -3.60 -15.00 -16.47
N LYS A 60 -2.71 -15.78 -17.10
CA LYS A 60 -2.20 -17.03 -16.54
C LYS A 60 -1.22 -16.81 -15.39
N LEU A 61 -0.64 -15.62 -15.28
CA LEU A 61 0.29 -15.24 -14.23
C LEU A 61 -0.49 -14.65 -13.05
N SER A 62 0.03 -14.84 -11.83
CA SER A 62 -0.48 -14.07 -10.71
C SER A 62 -0.08 -12.61 -10.87
N TYR A 63 -0.87 -11.69 -10.34
CA TYR A 63 -0.60 -10.25 -10.46
C TYR A 63 0.79 -9.85 -9.95
N TYR A 64 1.29 -10.49 -8.89
CA TYR A 64 2.61 -10.19 -8.35
C TYR A 64 3.76 -10.80 -9.17
N ASP A 65 3.46 -11.77 -10.03
CA ASP A 65 4.42 -12.36 -10.97
C ASP A 65 4.49 -11.60 -12.30
N LEU A 66 3.52 -10.73 -12.60
CA LEU A 66 3.55 -9.87 -13.77
C LEU A 66 4.74 -8.91 -13.71
N LYS A 67 5.67 -9.07 -14.67
CA LYS A 67 6.79 -8.15 -14.84
C LYS A 67 6.40 -7.03 -15.79
N TYR A 68 7.05 -5.88 -15.63
CA TYR A 68 6.80 -4.76 -16.54
C TYR A 68 7.23 -5.07 -17.96
N GLU A 69 8.27 -5.88 -18.14
CA GLU A 69 8.66 -6.40 -19.46
C GLU A 69 7.55 -7.23 -20.11
N ASP A 70 6.63 -7.80 -19.34
CA ASP A 70 5.46 -8.51 -19.88
C ASP A 70 4.36 -7.53 -20.29
N ILE A 71 4.16 -6.46 -19.51
CA ILE A 71 3.24 -5.35 -19.83
C ILE A 71 3.74 -4.57 -21.06
N ASP A 72 5.06 -4.44 -21.23
CA ASP A 72 5.69 -3.77 -22.36
C ASP A 72 5.48 -4.50 -23.69
N LYS A 73 5.17 -5.80 -23.66
CA LYS A 73 4.82 -6.59 -24.84
C LYS A 73 3.39 -6.39 -25.31
N ILE A 74 2.51 -5.82 -24.49
CA ILE A 74 1.14 -5.50 -24.90
C ILE A 74 1.23 -4.39 -25.95
N ASN A 75 0.57 -4.59 -27.10
CA ASN A 75 0.52 -3.56 -28.13
C ASN A 75 -0.03 -2.25 -27.55
N PRO A 76 0.53 -1.08 -27.92
CA PRO A 76 0.03 0.21 -27.43
C PRO A 76 -1.47 0.35 -27.68
N LEU A 77 -2.20 0.81 -26.66
CA LEU A 77 -3.63 1.07 -26.73
C LEU A 77 -3.89 2.57 -26.60
N SER A 78 -4.95 3.03 -27.24
CA SER A 78 -5.46 4.39 -27.07
C SER A 78 -6.33 4.49 -25.81
N ILE A 79 -6.62 5.72 -25.38
CA ILE A 79 -7.59 5.94 -24.29
C ILE A 79 -8.97 5.42 -24.72
N GLU A 80 -9.30 5.53 -26.01
CA GLU A 80 -10.53 5.05 -26.61
C GLU A 80 -10.67 3.53 -26.39
N ASP A 81 -9.62 2.77 -26.71
CA ASP A 81 -9.60 1.31 -26.52
C ASP A 81 -9.78 0.93 -25.04
N ALA A 82 -9.06 1.61 -24.14
CA ALA A 82 -9.19 1.39 -22.70
C ALA A 82 -10.62 1.69 -22.19
N CYS A 83 -11.26 2.74 -22.72
CA CYS A 83 -12.63 3.09 -22.38
C CYS A 83 -13.64 2.07 -22.91
N GLU A 84 -13.38 1.44 -24.06
CA GLU A 84 -14.21 0.35 -24.57
C GLU A 84 -14.18 -0.86 -23.62
N TYR A 85 -13.00 -1.27 -23.14
CA TYR A 85 -12.92 -2.34 -22.14
C TYR A 85 -13.62 -1.99 -20.81
N LEU A 86 -13.51 -0.74 -20.34
CA LEU A 86 -14.25 -0.27 -19.17
C LEU A 86 -15.77 -0.39 -19.36
N LYS A 87 -16.26 -0.15 -20.57
CA LYS A 87 -17.67 -0.29 -20.92
C LYS A 87 -18.10 -1.75 -20.97
N GLU A 88 -17.37 -2.59 -21.72
CA GLU A 88 -17.69 -4.03 -21.89
C GLU A 88 -17.68 -4.78 -20.55
N SER A 89 -16.76 -4.41 -19.65
CA SER A 89 -16.68 -5.01 -18.32
C SER A 89 -17.77 -4.53 -17.34
N GLY A 90 -18.48 -3.43 -17.65
CA GLY A 90 -19.44 -2.80 -16.74
C GLY A 90 -18.81 -1.87 -15.70
N ALA A 91 -17.51 -1.61 -15.77
CA ALA A 91 -16.76 -0.76 -14.82
C ALA A 91 -17.07 0.75 -14.93
N LEU A 92 -17.95 1.16 -15.84
CA LEU A 92 -18.46 2.54 -15.89
C LEU A 92 -19.68 2.79 -14.98
N ASP A 93 -20.24 1.74 -14.38
CA ASP A 93 -21.33 1.85 -13.40
C ASP A 93 -20.77 1.74 -11.97
N PRO A 94 -20.77 2.81 -11.16
CA PRO A 94 -20.30 2.77 -9.77
C PRO A 94 -21.07 1.81 -8.86
N SER A 95 -22.27 1.39 -9.24
CA SER A 95 -23.05 0.39 -8.49
C SER A 95 -22.64 -1.05 -8.81
N ASN A 96 -21.94 -1.27 -9.92
CA ASN A 96 -21.39 -2.56 -10.28
C ASN A 96 -20.12 -2.84 -9.47
N ILE A 97 -20.04 -4.02 -8.83
CA ILE A 97 -18.93 -4.41 -7.97
C ILE A 97 -17.56 -4.35 -8.66
N ILE A 98 -17.51 -4.55 -9.98
CA ILE A 98 -16.27 -4.43 -10.75
C ILE A 98 -15.68 -3.02 -10.70
N TYR A 99 -16.50 -1.97 -10.56
CA TYR A 99 -16.02 -0.61 -10.37
C TYR A 99 -15.16 -0.52 -9.11
N LEU A 100 -15.68 -1.02 -7.98
CA LEU A 100 -14.97 -0.99 -6.69
C LEU A 100 -13.72 -1.87 -6.72
N TYR A 101 -13.83 -3.06 -7.31
CA TYR A 101 -12.72 -4.00 -7.46
C TYR A 101 -11.58 -3.39 -8.28
N LEU A 102 -11.92 -2.86 -9.47
CA LEU A 102 -10.98 -2.23 -10.38
C LEU A 102 -10.37 -0.98 -9.75
N LYS A 103 -11.15 -0.15 -9.07
CA LYS A 103 -10.64 1.03 -8.38
C LYS A 103 -9.54 0.65 -7.38
N ASN A 104 -9.79 -0.34 -6.54
CA ASN A 104 -8.82 -0.82 -5.55
C ASN A 104 -7.59 -1.47 -6.21
N LEU A 105 -7.80 -2.21 -7.32
CA LEU A 105 -6.70 -2.79 -8.09
C LEU A 105 -5.82 -1.70 -8.73
N SER A 106 -6.44 -0.67 -9.29
CA SER A 106 -5.74 0.51 -9.85
C SER A 106 -5.02 1.30 -8.77
N ASP A 107 -5.60 1.48 -7.58
CA ASP A 107 -4.94 2.10 -6.43
C ASP A 107 -3.66 1.33 -6.06
N LEU A 108 -3.73 0.01 -5.97
CA LEU A 108 -2.57 -0.85 -5.73
C LEU A 108 -1.51 -0.75 -6.84
N HIS A 109 -1.94 -0.81 -8.09
CA HIS A 109 -1.04 -0.80 -9.24
C HIS A 109 -0.29 0.54 -9.37
N ARG A 110 -1.01 1.67 -9.26
CA ARG A 110 -0.40 3.00 -9.32
C ARG A 110 0.65 3.23 -8.23
N ARG A 111 0.42 2.74 -7.02
CA ARG A 111 1.41 2.84 -5.92
C ARG A 111 2.66 2.02 -6.20
N ARG A 112 2.51 0.80 -6.74
CA ARG A 112 3.65 -0.02 -7.19
C ARG A 112 4.43 0.67 -8.32
N PHE A 113 3.74 1.25 -9.29
CA PHE A 113 4.35 2.02 -10.37
C PHE A 113 5.11 3.25 -9.84
N LYS A 114 4.48 4.02 -8.94
CA LYS A 114 5.10 5.18 -8.30
C LYS A 114 6.38 4.80 -7.54
N TYR A 115 6.33 3.71 -6.77
CA TYR A 115 7.49 3.25 -6.03
C TYR A 115 8.62 2.77 -6.95
N ARG A 116 8.29 2.12 -8.08
CA ARG A 116 9.29 1.82 -9.12
C ARG A 116 9.94 3.10 -9.68
N TYR A 117 9.14 4.14 -9.97
CA TYR A 117 9.68 5.41 -10.43
C TYR A 117 10.60 6.06 -9.38
N ILE A 118 10.25 5.96 -8.10
CA ILE A 118 11.12 6.37 -7.00
C ILE A 118 12.45 5.61 -7.04
N LEU A 119 12.42 4.27 -7.15
CA LEU A 119 13.62 3.44 -7.22
C LEU A 119 14.52 3.81 -8.41
N SER A 120 13.93 4.07 -9.60
CA SER A 120 14.69 4.39 -10.81
C SER A 120 15.31 5.79 -10.81
N LYS A 121 14.75 6.73 -10.02
CA LYS A 121 15.16 8.14 -9.99
C LYS A 121 15.91 8.55 -8.72
N GLN A 122 15.85 7.80 -7.63
CA GLN A 122 16.48 8.17 -6.36
C GLN A 122 18.01 8.35 -6.56
N PRO A 123 18.55 9.56 -6.38
CA PRO A 123 19.98 9.78 -6.48
C PRO A 123 20.69 9.20 -5.25
N PHE A 124 21.97 8.85 -5.42
CA PHE A 124 22.86 8.70 -4.27
C PHE A 124 23.02 10.07 -3.58
N PRO A 125 23.19 10.10 -2.25
CA PRO A 125 23.33 11.35 -1.53
C PRO A 125 24.60 12.11 -1.93
N SER A 126 24.64 13.41 -1.65
CA SER A 126 25.89 14.19 -1.72
C SER A 126 26.74 13.98 -0.46
N ALA A 127 28.03 14.35 -0.53
CA ALA A 127 28.94 14.31 0.62
C ALA A 127 28.41 15.11 1.82
N GLU A 128 27.75 16.26 1.59
CA GLU A 128 27.17 17.10 2.65
C GLU A 128 26.05 16.36 3.41
N GLN A 129 25.24 15.55 2.73
CA GLN A 129 24.13 14.83 3.33
C GLN A 129 24.58 13.67 4.24
N ILE A 130 25.81 13.19 4.09
CA ILE A 130 26.37 12.09 4.88
C ILE A 130 27.52 12.51 5.80
N GLY A 131 28.14 13.66 5.54
CA GLY A 131 29.36 14.14 6.20
C GLY A 131 29.30 14.08 7.72
N PRO A 132 28.25 14.60 8.40
CA PRO A 132 28.17 14.55 9.86
C PRO A 132 28.23 13.13 10.47
N ARG A 133 27.84 12.10 9.70
CA ARG A 133 27.87 10.69 10.17
C ARG A 133 29.29 10.13 10.20
N SER A 134 30.21 10.69 9.42
CA SER A 134 31.61 10.25 9.45
C SER A 134 32.24 10.48 10.83
N LEU A 135 31.84 11.53 11.55
CA LEU A 135 32.33 11.81 12.91
C LEU A 135 32.15 10.65 13.90
N ILE A 136 31.17 9.77 13.66
CA ILE A 136 30.85 8.63 14.53
C ILE A 136 31.69 7.39 14.15
N GLU A 137 32.06 7.23 12.88
CA GLU A 137 32.61 5.98 12.33
C GLU A 137 34.01 6.13 11.74
N TYR A 138 34.54 7.36 11.67
CA TYR A 138 35.86 7.65 11.13
C TYR A 138 36.96 6.92 11.92
N GLY A 139 37.90 6.31 11.20
CA GLY A 139 38.97 5.49 11.78
C GLY A 139 38.64 4.00 11.98
N ASN A 140 37.37 3.58 11.84
CA ASN A 140 37.01 2.17 11.98
C ASN A 140 37.32 1.31 10.74
N CYS A 141 37.50 1.95 9.58
CA CYS A 141 37.90 1.29 8.34
C CYS A 141 38.57 2.29 7.38
N ASN A 142 38.97 1.82 6.20
CA ASN A 142 39.50 2.68 5.15
C ASN A 142 38.49 3.80 4.77
N GLU A 143 38.98 5.00 4.51
CA GLU A 143 38.15 6.19 4.26
C GLU A 143 37.23 6.05 3.05
N GLU A 144 37.74 5.47 1.95
CA GLU A 144 36.97 5.23 0.73
C GLU A 144 35.87 4.20 0.96
N LEU A 145 36.17 3.15 1.73
CA LEU A 145 35.17 2.17 2.14
C LEU A 145 34.09 2.80 3.01
N LEU A 146 34.46 3.62 4.00
CA LEU A 146 33.51 4.33 4.85
C LEU A 146 32.62 5.26 4.01
N PHE A 147 33.20 6.02 3.09
CA PHE A 147 32.47 6.93 2.21
C PHE A 147 31.45 6.18 1.34
N ASN A 148 31.87 5.11 0.67
CA ASN A 148 30.98 4.26 -0.14
C ASN A 148 29.86 3.64 0.71
N TRP A 149 30.20 3.13 1.90
CA TRP A 149 29.22 2.58 2.83
C TRP A 149 28.16 3.60 3.24
N LEU A 150 28.57 4.83 3.58
CA LEU A 150 27.65 5.91 3.95
C LEU A 150 26.69 6.29 2.82
N HIS A 151 27.14 6.27 1.56
CA HIS A 151 26.28 6.51 0.39
C HIS A 151 25.20 5.44 0.26
N TRP A 152 25.60 4.16 0.30
CA TRP A 152 24.67 3.04 0.26
C TRP A 152 23.67 3.10 1.41
N ARG A 153 24.15 3.28 2.63
CA ARG A 153 23.29 3.33 3.82
C ARG A 153 22.25 4.44 3.75
N LYS A 154 22.63 5.64 3.29
CA LYS A 154 21.69 6.76 3.13
C LYS A 154 20.72 6.54 1.97
N TRP A 155 21.19 5.99 0.84
CA TRP A 155 20.31 5.64 -0.28
C TRP A 155 19.25 4.60 0.13
N ILE A 156 19.66 3.53 0.82
CA ILE A 156 18.76 2.51 1.37
C ILE A 156 17.75 3.15 2.33
N TYR A 157 18.21 4.01 3.25
CA TYR A 157 17.33 4.73 4.16
C TYR A 157 16.29 5.58 3.43
N ASP A 158 16.67 6.28 2.36
CA ASP A 158 15.74 7.13 1.60
C ASP A 158 14.70 6.31 0.85
N ILE A 159 15.12 5.19 0.26
CA ILE A 159 14.22 4.25 -0.42
C ILE A 159 13.25 3.60 0.57
N ASP A 160 13.72 3.17 1.74
CA ASP A 160 12.88 2.59 2.79
C ASP A 160 11.87 3.61 3.32
N ASN A 161 12.32 4.83 3.64
CA ASN A 161 11.45 5.89 4.10
C ASN A 161 10.35 6.23 3.07
N ARG A 162 10.68 6.26 1.77
CA ARG A 162 9.68 6.45 0.71
C ARG A 162 8.75 5.25 0.56
N SER A 163 9.25 4.02 0.72
CA SER A 163 8.44 2.80 0.74
C SER A 163 7.40 2.83 1.86
N ALA A 164 7.83 3.21 3.07
CA ALA A 164 6.97 3.34 4.24
C ALA A 164 5.86 4.38 4.01
N GLN A 165 6.18 5.52 3.40
CA GLN A 165 5.19 6.53 3.02
C GLN A 165 4.17 5.99 2.03
N GLU A 166 4.60 5.35 0.94
CA GLU A 166 3.66 4.80 -0.05
C GLU A 166 2.81 3.66 0.53
N THR A 167 3.37 2.85 1.44
CA THR A 167 2.64 1.76 2.10
C THR A 167 1.53 2.29 3.01
N GLY A 168 1.77 3.38 3.75
CA GLY A 168 0.75 4.02 4.58
C GLY A 168 -0.46 4.51 3.76
N TYR A 169 -0.23 4.98 2.54
CA TYR A 169 -1.32 5.38 1.61
C TYR A 169 -1.95 4.23 0.83
N LEU A 170 -1.43 3.01 1.00
CA LEU A 170 -1.84 1.84 0.23
C LEU A 170 -2.68 0.88 1.09
N PHE A 171 -2.13 0.46 2.23
CA PHE A 171 -2.68 -0.66 2.97
C PHE A 171 -4.02 -0.32 3.64
N GLU A 172 -4.05 0.70 4.49
CA GLU A 172 -5.25 1.09 5.24
C GLU A 172 -6.40 1.53 4.31
N PRO A 173 -6.19 2.41 3.30
CA PRO A 173 -7.29 2.89 2.48
C PRO A 173 -7.91 1.79 1.60
N ILE A 174 -7.11 0.89 1.04
CA ILE A 174 -7.63 -0.23 0.25
C ILE A 174 -8.41 -1.18 1.14
N LEU A 175 -7.88 -1.52 2.31
CA LEU A 175 -8.57 -2.45 3.21
C LEU A 175 -9.89 -1.85 3.74
N ALA A 176 -9.90 -0.56 4.10
CA ALA A 176 -11.10 0.18 4.46
C ALA A 176 -12.14 0.13 3.32
N SER A 177 -11.72 0.43 2.09
CA SER A 177 -12.58 0.38 0.91
C SER A 177 -13.15 -1.01 0.64
N CYS A 178 -12.37 -2.07 0.85
CA CYS A 178 -12.83 -3.45 0.65
C CYS A 178 -13.97 -3.83 1.59
N ILE A 179 -14.01 -3.29 2.81
CA ILE A 179 -15.04 -3.60 3.81
C ILE A 179 -16.16 -2.55 3.87
N GLY A 180 -16.23 -1.65 2.90
CA GLY A 180 -17.27 -0.62 2.80
C GLY A 180 -17.06 0.58 3.73
N GLY A 181 -15.87 0.75 4.29
CA GLY A 181 -15.52 1.89 5.14
C GLY A 181 -14.60 2.90 4.47
N GLU A 182 -14.24 3.93 5.22
CA GLU A 182 -13.33 4.99 4.77
C GLU A 182 -12.30 5.36 5.84
N SER A 183 -11.11 5.78 5.41
CA SER A 183 -10.11 6.36 6.33
C SER A 183 -10.48 7.80 6.65
N VAL A 184 -10.49 8.14 7.94
CA VAL A 184 -10.92 9.47 8.41
C VAL A 184 -9.74 10.23 8.99
N SER A 185 -9.51 11.44 8.49
CA SER A 185 -8.46 12.32 9.02
C SER A 185 -8.86 12.95 10.36
N HIS A 186 -7.85 13.35 11.15
CA HIS A 186 -8.05 14.04 12.43
C HIS A 186 -8.96 15.28 12.36
N ARG A 187 -9.07 15.95 11.20
CA ARG A 187 -9.89 17.16 11.05
C ARG A 187 -11.38 16.85 11.02
N ASN A 188 -11.76 15.77 10.33
CA ASN A 188 -13.16 15.41 10.09
C ASN A 188 -13.62 14.26 10.98
N SER A 189 -12.77 13.84 11.94
CA SER A 189 -13.05 12.66 12.75
C SER A 189 -14.25 12.84 13.68
N PRO A 190 -15.17 11.85 13.70
CA PRO A 190 -16.23 11.77 14.68
C PRO A 190 -15.70 11.37 16.06
N VAL A 191 -14.52 10.77 16.15
CA VAL A 191 -13.82 10.47 17.40
C VAL A 191 -12.93 11.65 17.78
N LYS A 192 -13.20 12.24 18.94
CA LYS A 192 -12.44 13.36 19.50
C LYS A 192 -11.51 12.89 20.62
N ARG A 193 -10.33 13.51 20.71
CA ARG A 193 -9.42 13.30 21.84
C ARG A 193 -10.09 13.76 23.13
N LEU A 194 -9.84 13.05 24.23
CA LEU A 194 -10.37 13.44 25.54
C LEU A 194 -9.36 14.27 26.34
N THR A 195 -9.86 15.16 27.19
CA THR A 195 -9.07 15.82 28.25
C THR A 195 -8.73 14.82 29.36
N ILE A 196 -7.91 15.25 30.33
CA ILE A 196 -7.59 14.44 31.52
C ILE A 196 -8.85 14.10 32.33
N ASP A 197 -9.83 15.01 32.32
CA ASP A 197 -11.11 14.88 33.02
C ASP A 197 -12.12 14.01 32.23
N GLY A 198 -11.80 13.66 30.99
CA GLY A 198 -12.61 12.77 30.15
C GLY A 198 -13.56 13.49 29.19
N ASP A 199 -13.47 14.82 29.07
CA ASP A 199 -14.31 15.61 28.18
C ASP A 199 -13.77 15.60 26.73
N PRO A 200 -14.63 15.53 25.70
CA PRO A 200 -14.22 15.66 24.31
C PRO A 200 -13.57 17.02 24.00
N THR A 201 -12.47 16.98 23.25
CA THR A 201 -11.79 18.18 22.74
C THR A 201 -12.16 18.44 21.27
N GLU A 202 -11.77 19.61 20.75
CA GLU A 202 -11.89 19.91 19.32
C GLU A 202 -10.95 19.08 18.42
N LYS A 203 -9.92 18.45 19.01
CA LYS A 203 -8.90 17.71 18.25
C LYS A 203 -9.39 16.30 17.96
N GLY A 204 -9.66 16.00 16.70
CA GLY A 204 -10.06 14.66 16.27
C GLY A 204 -8.90 13.66 16.23
N ARG A 205 -9.25 12.38 16.14
CA ARG A 205 -8.35 11.25 15.89
C ARG A 205 -8.26 10.90 14.41
N GLN A 206 -7.12 10.39 13.97
CA GLN A 206 -7.12 9.65 12.72
C GLN A 206 -7.76 8.28 12.97
N ILE A 207 -8.58 7.82 12.03
CA ILE A 207 -9.22 6.51 12.08
C ILE A 207 -8.86 5.78 10.79
N ASP A 208 -8.28 4.58 10.90
CA ASP A 208 -7.81 3.83 9.74
C ASP A 208 -8.98 3.39 8.86
N CYS A 209 -10.07 2.95 9.50
CA CYS A 209 -11.34 2.68 8.83
C CYS A 209 -12.53 3.00 9.75
N TYR A 210 -13.44 3.85 9.26
CA TYR A 210 -14.72 4.14 9.86
C TYR A 210 -15.84 3.52 9.01
N ILE A 211 -16.81 2.88 9.66
CA ILE A 211 -18.00 2.31 9.04
C ILE A 211 -19.23 2.81 9.79
N GLU A 212 -20.18 3.37 9.05
CA GLU A 212 -21.49 3.79 9.53
C GLU A 212 -22.59 3.07 8.73
N GLU A 213 -23.18 2.05 9.34
CA GLU A 213 -24.26 1.25 8.77
C GLU A 213 -25.55 1.47 9.59
N GLY A 214 -26.39 2.39 9.14
CA GLY A 214 -27.58 2.80 9.88
C GLY A 214 -27.20 3.40 11.23
N THR A 215 -27.64 2.77 12.33
CA THR A 215 -27.29 3.21 13.69
C THR A 215 -25.98 2.63 14.21
N ASN A 216 -25.38 1.68 13.50
CA ASN A 216 -24.17 1.00 13.94
C ASN A 216 -22.93 1.74 13.43
N LYS A 217 -22.10 2.22 14.37
CA LYS A 217 -20.85 2.93 14.08
C LYS A 217 -19.68 2.14 14.61
N SER A 218 -18.67 1.90 13.78
CA SER A 218 -17.45 1.21 14.18
C SER A 218 -16.23 1.95 13.67
N ALA A 219 -15.21 2.04 14.53
CA ALA A 219 -13.91 2.63 14.20
C ALA A 219 -12.83 1.55 14.37
N TYR A 220 -12.20 1.18 13.27
CA TYR A 220 -11.18 0.16 13.20
C TYR A 220 -9.80 0.78 13.30
N GLU A 221 -8.95 0.19 14.14
CA GLU A 221 -7.51 0.41 14.13
C GLU A 221 -6.82 -0.85 13.54
N LEU A 222 -6.03 -0.66 12.49
CA LEU A 222 -5.42 -1.72 11.70
C LEU A 222 -3.92 -1.78 12.00
N LYS A 223 -3.43 -2.91 12.50
CA LYS A 223 -1.99 -3.09 12.81
C LYS A 223 -1.43 -4.35 12.20
N LEU A 224 -0.33 -4.23 11.45
CA LEU A 224 0.45 -5.39 11.03
C LEU A 224 1.01 -6.12 12.26
N ARG A 225 1.60 -5.38 13.20
CA ARG A 225 2.11 -5.90 14.48
C ARG A 225 2.07 -4.80 15.54
N VAL A 226 1.88 -5.18 16.80
CA VAL A 226 2.04 -4.26 17.94
C VAL A 226 3.53 -4.21 18.33
N THR A 227 4.17 -3.07 18.07
CA THR A 227 5.59 -2.82 18.39
C THR A 227 5.78 -1.44 18.97
N ILE A 228 6.84 -1.23 19.76
CA ILE A 228 7.27 0.11 20.17
C ILE A 228 8.02 0.74 19.00
N ALA A 229 7.75 2.02 18.69
CA ALA A 229 8.64 2.78 17.81
C ALA A 229 10.07 2.78 18.41
N ALA A 230 11.09 2.67 17.56
CA ALA A 230 12.49 2.65 17.99
C ALA A 230 12.89 3.86 18.86
N SER A 231 12.16 4.97 18.78
CA SER A 231 12.37 6.19 19.56
C SER A 231 11.76 6.16 20.98
N GLY A 232 10.95 5.16 21.36
CA GLY A 232 10.37 5.02 22.70
C GLY A 232 9.39 6.12 23.15
N GLN A 233 9.20 7.20 22.38
CA GLN A 233 8.38 8.34 22.75
C GLN A 233 6.99 8.33 22.09
N GLY A 234 5.95 8.49 22.91
CA GLY A 234 4.67 9.12 22.55
C GLY A 234 3.60 8.25 21.87
N ARG A 235 3.95 7.24 21.07
CA ARG A 235 2.93 6.56 20.23
C ARG A 235 2.02 5.59 20.98
N PHE A 236 2.54 4.85 21.96
CA PHE A 236 1.74 3.83 22.65
C PHE A 236 0.62 4.43 23.53
N GLY A 237 0.85 5.61 24.11
CA GLY A 237 -0.19 6.33 24.87
C GLY A 237 -1.35 6.77 23.97
N GLU A 238 -1.06 7.10 22.72
CA GLU A 238 -2.09 7.45 21.73
C GLU A 238 -2.95 6.24 21.33
N GLU A 239 -2.35 5.07 21.18
CA GLU A 239 -3.07 3.81 20.89
C GLU A 239 -3.95 3.39 22.09
N MET A 240 -3.44 3.53 23.31
CA MET A 240 -4.19 3.18 24.53
C MET A 240 -5.39 4.10 24.82
N SER A 241 -5.37 5.34 24.34
CA SER A 241 -6.47 6.30 24.56
C SER A 241 -7.59 6.15 23.54
N PHE A 242 -7.31 5.63 22.35
CA PHE A 242 -8.26 5.55 21.25
C PHE A 242 -9.56 4.78 21.59
N PRO A 243 -9.55 3.60 22.24
CA PRO A 243 -10.78 2.88 22.55
C PRO A 243 -11.72 3.67 23.47
N LYS A 244 -11.15 4.38 24.44
CA LYS A 244 -11.90 5.24 25.37
C LYS A 244 -12.55 6.40 24.62
N GLU A 245 -11.80 7.04 23.73
CA GLU A 245 -12.28 8.15 22.90
C GLU A 245 -13.40 7.71 21.94
N ALA A 246 -13.26 6.56 21.29
CA ALA A 246 -14.27 6.02 20.39
C ALA A 246 -15.57 5.67 21.15
N ASN A 247 -15.44 4.97 22.27
CA ASN A 247 -16.58 4.61 23.12
C ASN A 247 -17.31 5.86 23.65
N ALA A 248 -16.57 6.90 24.06
CA ALA A 248 -17.16 8.18 24.48
C ALA A 248 -17.94 8.89 23.35
N ALA A 249 -17.56 8.67 22.09
CA ALA A 249 -18.29 9.14 20.91
C ALA A 249 -19.48 8.24 20.51
N GLY A 250 -19.77 7.18 21.27
CA GLY A 250 -20.80 6.19 20.93
C GLY A 250 -20.43 5.31 19.73
N ILE A 251 -19.14 5.17 19.44
CA ILE A 251 -18.61 4.41 18.31
C ILE A 251 -17.88 3.19 18.85
N LYS A 252 -18.17 2.01 18.31
CA LYS A 252 -17.52 0.78 18.75
C LYS A 252 -16.06 0.73 18.27
N PRO A 253 -15.06 0.68 19.16
CA PRO A 253 -13.68 0.51 18.75
C PRO A 253 -13.39 -0.95 18.37
N VAL A 254 -12.73 -1.18 17.24
CA VAL A 254 -12.36 -2.52 16.78
C VAL A 254 -10.86 -2.56 16.48
N LEU A 255 -10.12 -3.42 17.20
CA LEU A 255 -8.69 -3.62 16.96
C LEU A 255 -8.49 -4.82 16.04
N ILE A 256 -7.76 -4.60 14.95
CA ILE A 256 -7.30 -5.64 14.03
C ILE A 256 -5.78 -5.74 14.14
N VAL A 257 -5.26 -6.91 14.52
CA VAL A 257 -3.81 -7.17 14.52
C VAL A 257 -3.49 -8.40 13.69
N PHE A 258 -2.70 -8.24 12.63
CA PHE A 258 -2.38 -9.33 11.70
C PHE A 258 -1.31 -10.30 12.23
N ASP A 259 -0.36 -9.81 13.03
CA ASP A 259 0.59 -10.65 13.78
C ASP A 259 0.04 -10.95 15.18
N SER A 260 -0.29 -12.22 15.42
CA SER A 260 -0.80 -12.70 16.72
C SER A 260 0.28 -13.09 17.72
N THR A 261 1.56 -12.82 17.45
CA THR A 261 2.66 -13.15 18.36
C THR A 261 2.43 -12.50 19.73
N PRO A 262 2.35 -13.28 20.82
CA PRO A 262 2.08 -12.75 22.15
C PRO A 262 3.13 -11.71 22.57
N SER A 263 2.65 -10.58 23.10
CA SER A 263 3.51 -9.58 23.75
C SER A 263 2.74 -8.89 24.87
N GLU A 264 3.48 -8.33 25.84
CA GLU A 264 2.89 -7.57 26.93
C GLU A 264 2.12 -6.33 26.44
N LEU A 265 2.60 -5.71 25.35
CA LEU A 265 1.93 -4.56 24.73
C LEU A 265 0.61 -4.97 24.07
N LEU A 266 0.61 -6.07 23.32
CA LEU A 266 -0.61 -6.61 22.71
C LEU A 266 -1.63 -6.97 23.79
N ARG A 267 -1.19 -7.57 24.91
CA ARG A 267 -2.05 -7.89 26.05
C ARG A 267 -2.70 -6.63 26.65
N LYS A 268 -1.92 -5.57 26.87
CA LYS A 268 -2.41 -4.29 27.40
C LYS A 268 -3.41 -3.63 26.45
N LEU A 269 -3.07 -3.55 25.17
CA LEU A 269 -3.92 -2.93 24.17
C LEU A 269 -5.24 -3.70 23.99
N LYS A 270 -5.18 -5.04 23.91
CA LYS A 270 -6.37 -5.88 23.88
C LYS A 270 -7.30 -5.60 25.06
N LYS A 271 -6.76 -5.61 26.28
CA LYS A 271 -7.53 -5.31 27.49
C LYS A 271 -8.18 -3.93 27.41
N GLN A 272 -7.47 -2.93 26.90
CA GLN A 272 -7.99 -1.57 26.77
C GLN A 272 -9.20 -1.49 25.82
N TYR A 273 -9.18 -2.23 24.71
CA TYR A 273 -10.34 -2.32 23.82
C TYR A 273 -11.52 -3.01 24.50
N GLU A 274 -11.29 -4.14 25.17
CA GLU A 274 -12.32 -4.90 25.89
C GLU A 274 -12.96 -4.07 27.02
N ASP A 275 -12.15 -3.35 27.80
CA ASP A 275 -12.62 -2.47 28.90
C ASP A 275 -13.45 -1.27 28.40
N ASN A 276 -13.41 -0.96 27.09
CA ASN A 276 -14.17 0.13 26.45
C ASN A 276 -15.22 -0.40 25.45
N ASN A 277 -15.80 -1.57 25.71
CA ASN A 277 -16.84 -2.21 24.89
C ASN A 277 -16.44 -2.44 23.42
N GLY A 278 -15.14 -2.55 23.16
CA GLY A 278 -14.57 -2.82 21.85
C GLY A 278 -14.45 -4.30 21.51
N GLU A 279 -14.01 -4.56 20.30
CA GLU A 279 -13.66 -5.91 19.83
C GLU A 279 -12.20 -5.99 19.42
N VAL A 280 -11.62 -7.19 19.51
CA VAL A 280 -10.22 -7.43 19.13
C VAL A 280 -10.12 -8.72 18.32
N TYR A 281 -9.52 -8.63 17.14
CA TYR A 281 -9.30 -9.76 16.25
C TYR A 281 -7.81 -9.87 15.89
N LEU A 282 -7.28 -11.09 16.01
CA LEU A 282 -5.85 -11.35 15.89
C LEU A 282 -5.59 -12.39 14.79
N GLY A 283 -4.46 -12.27 14.09
CA GLY A 283 -3.96 -13.27 13.15
C GLY A 283 -4.97 -13.67 12.09
N GLN A 284 -5.19 -14.98 11.94
CA GLN A 284 -6.20 -15.50 11.01
C GLN A 284 -7.63 -15.05 11.36
N GLY A 285 -7.93 -14.78 12.63
CA GLY A 285 -9.23 -14.24 13.05
C GLY A 285 -9.49 -12.83 12.50
N ALA A 286 -8.46 -11.98 12.46
CA ALA A 286 -8.51 -10.66 11.81
C ALA A 286 -8.81 -10.79 10.32
N TRP A 287 -8.08 -11.65 9.60
CA TRP A 287 -8.32 -11.90 8.18
C TRP A 287 -9.73 -12.43 7.89
N ASN A 288 -10.20 -13.39 8.69
CA ASN A 288 -11.53 -13.97 8.52
C ASN A 288 -12.64 -12.94 8.69
N LEU A 289 -12.53 -12.05 9.68
CA LEU A 289 -13.49 -10.96 9.88
C LEU A 289 -13.53 -10.03 8.65
N LEU A 290 -12.37 -9.56 8.21
CA LEU A 290 -12.28 -8.59 7.10
C LEU A 290 -12.79 -9.18 5.80
N ILE A 291 -12.42 -10.43 5.48
CA ILE A 291 -12.93 -11.16 4.31
C ILE A 291 -14.45 -11.33 4.39
N LYS A 292 -14.98 -11.69 5.57
CA LYS A 292 -16.43 -11.84 5.75
C LYS A 292 -17.15 -10.51 5.55
N LYS A 293 -16.61 -9.41 6.09
CA LYS A 293 -17.18 -8.06 5.93
C LYS A 293 -17.13 -7.55 4.51
N ALA A 294 -16.06 -7.85 3.77
CA ALA A 294 -15.92 -7.48 2.36
C ALA A 294 -16.92 -8.19 1.43
N GLY A 295 -17.60 -9.25 1.89
CA GLY A 295 -18.45 -10.06 1.04
C GLY A 295 -17.66 -10.97 0.09
N PRO A 296 -18.35 -11.78 -0.74
CA PRO A 296 -17.69 -12.78 -1.58
C PRO A 296 -16.74 -12.17 -2.62
N GLU A 297 -17.13 -11.07 -3.27
CA GLU A 297 -16.39 -10.43 -4.35
C GLU A 297 -15.15 -9.66 -3.84
N MET A 298 -15.33 -8.70 -2.93
CA MET A 298 -14.17 -7.97 -2.36
C MET A 298 -13.38 -8.81 -1.37
N GLY A 299 -13.98 -9.84 -0.77
CA GLY A 299 -13.24 -10.84 0.01
C GLY A 299 -12.21 -11.59 -0.84
N GLN A 300 -12.49 -11.82 -2.13
CA GLN A 300 -11.50 -12.36 -3.07
C GLN A 300 -10.35 -11.38 -3.31
N PHE A 301 -10.63 -10.07 -3.40
CA PHE A 301 -9.59 -9.05 -3.52
C PHE A 301 -8.58 -9.15 -2.36
N ILE A 302 -9.08 -9.20 -1.11
CA ILE A 302 -8.23 -9.34 0.09
C ILE A 302 -7.39 -10.62 0.00
N LYS A 303 -8.00 -11.74 -0.37
CA LYS A 303 -7.33 -13.06 -0.47
C LYS A 303 -6.28 -13.13 -1.57
N LYS A 304 -6.44 -12.40 -2.68
CA LYS A 304 -5.50 -12.41 -3.80
C LYS A 304 -4.40 -11.38 -3.64
N TYR A 305 -4.73 -10.17 -3.20
CA TYR A 305 -3.85 -9.02 -3.32
C TYR A 305 -3.26 -8.55 -1.99
N LEU A 306 -3.97 -8.67 -0.87
CA LEU A 306 -3.47 -8.11 0.39
C LEU A 306 -2.84 -9.18 1.27
N LYS A 307 -3.58 -10.25 1.55
CA LYS A 307 -3.16 -11.29 2.50
C LYS A 307 -1.89 -12.03 2.07
N PRO A 308 -1.76 -12.55 0.83
CA PRO A 308 -0.61 -13.37 0.45
C PRO A 308 0.76 -12.69 0.60
N PRO A 309 1.00 -11.47 0.06
CA PRO A 309 2.32 -10.84 0.18
C PRO A 309 2.67 -10.50 1.64
N LEU A 310 1.68 -10.15 2.46
CA LEU A 310 1.89 -9.86 3.89
C LEU A 310 2.19 -11.12 4.69
N GLU A 311 1.49 -12.22 4.43
CA GLU A 311 1.76 -13.50 5.10
C GLU A 311 3.09 -14.13 4.67
N ALA A 312 3.47 -14.00 3.39
CA ALA A 312 4.74 -14.49 2.90
C ALA A 312 5.92 -13.84 3.65
N ILE A 313 5.88 -12.53 3.86
CA ILE A 313 6.92 -11.82 4.64
C ILE A 313 6.83 -12.18 6.12
N ALA A 314 5.63 -12.21 6.70
CA ALA A 314 5.46 -12.48 8.14
C ALA A 314 5.89 -13.89 8.56
N THR A 315 5.75 -14.88 7.67
CA THR A 315 6.16 -16.28 7.91
C THR A 315 7.63 -16.54 7.63
N THR A 316 8.33 -15.60 6.99
CA THR A 316 9.76 -15.70 6.70
C THR A 316 10.56 -15.34 7.96
N GLU A 317 10.89 -16.36 8.77
CA GLU A 317 11.70 -16.16 9.98
C GLU A 317 13.20 -16.08 9.63
N ILE A 318 13.70 -14.87 9.44
CA ILE A 318 15.13 -14.60 9.21
C ILE A 318 15.69 -13.87 10.43
N LYS A 319 16.52 -14.57 11.23
CA LYS A 319 17.23 -13.96 12.37
C LYS A 319 18.44 -13.15 11.93
N ILE A 320 19.16 -13.67 10.94
CA ILE A 320 20.31 -13.01 10.31
C ILE A 320 20.07 -13.09 8.80
N PRO A 321 20.04 -11.95 8.08
CA PRO A 321 19.85 -11.97 6.63
C PRO A 321 21.00 -12.72 5.94
N GLN A 322 20.69 -13.35 4.81
CA GLN A 322 21.72 -13.91 3.93
C GLN A 322 22.62 -12.79 3.40
N ASN A 323 23.84 -13.15 2.98
CA ASN A 323 24.72 -12.15 2.40
C ASN A 323 24.12 -11.63 1.09
N ILE A 324 24.29 -10.33 0.88
CA ILE A 324 23.94 -9.69 -0.38
C ILE A 324 25.11 -8.85 -0.86
N SER A 325 25.26 -8.78 -2.18
CA SER A 325 26.14 -7.84 -2.86
C SER A 325 25.31 -6.72 -3.48
N LEU A 326 25.73 -5.48 -3.25
CA LEU A 326 25.13 -4.29 -3.85
C LEU A 326 26.06 -3.77 -4.94
N ARG A 327 25.52 -3.58 -6.15
CA ARG A 327 26.24 -2.99 -7.28
C ARG A 327 25.44 -1.83 -7.84
N ALA A 328 26.13 -0.75 -8.19
CA ALA A 328 25.53 0.41 -8.82
C ALA A 328 26.35 0.85 -10.02
N THR A 329 25.65 1.21 -11.09
CA THR A 329 26.16 1.92 -12.25
C THR A 329 25.31 3.17 -12.49
N GLU A 330 25.62 3.93 -13.54
CA GLU A 330 24.75 5.02 -13.99
C GLU A 330 23.39 4.52 -14.50
N GLU A 331 23.35 3.29 -15.02
CA GLU A 331 22.19 2.72 -15.69
C GLU A 331 21.37 1.78 -14.80
N GLU A 332 21.95 1.22 -13.74
CA GLU A 332 21.25 0.26 -12.88
C GLU A 332 21.77 0.18 -11.45
N ILE A 333 20.92 -0.35 -10.57
CA ILE A 333 21.29 -0.89 -9.26
C ILE A 333 20.91 -2.37 -9.24
N LYS A 334 21.82 -3.21 -8.77
CA LYS A 334 21.67 -4.66 -8.72
C LYS A 334 21.95 -5.17 -7.31
N ILE A 335 21.01 -5.95 -6.78
CA ILE A 335 21.13 -6.66 -5.50
C ILE A 335 21.20 -8.15 -5.82
N ILE A 336 22.25 -8.81 -5.32
CA ILE A 336 22.54 -10.23 -5.63
C ILE A 336 22.71 -10.98 -4.30
N ASN A 337 22.05 -12.11 -4.13
CA ASN A 337 22.28 -13.00 -2.98
C ASN A 337 23.34 -14.08 -3.30
N ASP A 338 23.73 -14.87 -2.30
CA ASP A 338 24.71 -15.96 -2.47
C ASP A 338 24.21 -17.09 -3.40
N GLN A 339 22.89 -17.21 -3.61
CA GLN A 339 22.29 -18.16 -4.54
C GLN A 339 22.32 -17.69 -6.01
N GLY A 340 22.71 -16.43 -6.26
CA GLY A 340 22.70 -15.83 -7.59
C GLY A 340 21.33 -15.32 -8.03
N ASP A 341 20.35 -15.21 -7.13
CA ASP A 341 19.11 -14.47 -7.40
C ASP A 341 19.40 -12.98 -7.46
N GLU A 342 18.72 -12.30 -8.36
CA GLU A 342 19.03 -10.92 -8.71
C GLU A 342 17.77 -10.05 -8.67
N TYR A 343 17.86 -8.92 -7.96
CA TYR A 343 16.87 -7.85 -8.04
C TYR A 343 17.48 -6.64 -8.76
N PHE A 344 16.86 -6.29 -9.89
CA PHE A 344 17.30 -5.25 -10.80
C PHE A 344 16.45 -3.99 -10.71
N ILE A 345 17.12 -2.86 -10.56
CA ILE A 345 16.52 -1.53 -10.61
C ILE A 345 17.15 -0.78 -11.77
N LYS A 346 16.44 -0.70 -12.90
CA LYS A 346 16.83 0.15 -14.03
C LYS A 346 16.79 1.62 -13.61
N ARG A 347 17.88 2.34 -13.81
CA ARG A 347 17.96 3.78 -13.65
C ARG A 347 17.76 4.44 -15.00
N SER A 348 16.74 5.27 -15.09
CA SER A 348 16.63 6.17 -16.23
C SER A 348 17.73 7.23 -16.12
N LYS A 349 18.45 7.51 -17.22
CA LYS A 349 19.39 8.65 -17.31
C LYS A 349 18.71 9.89 -16.72
N LYS A 350 19.49 10.73 -16.02
CA LYS A 350 19.02 12.08 -15.63
C LYS A 350 18.37 12.70 -16.87
N PRO A 351 17.19 13.35 -16.77
CA PRO A 351 16.88 14.33 -17.80
C PRO A 351 18.07 15.30 -17.82
N GLU A 352 18.69 15.46 -18.99
CA GLU A 352 19.60 16.58 -19.20
C GLU A 352 18.84 17.82 -18.75
N VAL A 353 19.43 18.54 -17.79
CA VAL A 353 18.95 19.87 -17.46
C VAL A 353 19.16 20.66 -18.74
N VAL A 354 18.08 20.90 -19.49
CA VAL A 354 18.08 21.92 -20.52
C VAL A 354 18.16 23.23 -19.75
N GLU A 355 19.38 23.78 -19.67
CA GLU A 355 19.62 25.14 -19.17
C GLU A 355 18.89 26.18 -20.01
#